data_AF-A0AAV2RY16-F1
#
_entry.id   AF-A0AAV2RY16-F1
#
_cell.length_a   1.000
_cell.length_b   1.000
_cell.length_c   1.000
_cell.angle_alpha   90.00
_cell.angle_beta   90.00
_cell.angle_gamma   90.00
#
_symmetry.space_group_name_H-M   'P 1'
#
loop_
_entity.id
_entity.type
_entity.pdbx_description
1 polymer ?
#
loop_
_entity_poly.entity_id
_entity_poly.type
_entity_poly.pdbx_seq_one_letter_code
_entity_poly.pdbx_strand_id
1 'polypeptide(L)'
;ESTMAPQETVSVKHPGIRLSVNGKYYDVGSDIPPWTTLVDFIREQVHLPGTKYLCREGGCGVCTLVATIPDLESEGGTKTISVRACQSLVYNCAGWSIETIENLGNRHIGYHSLEKALTGFYGTQCGYCSP
;
A
#
# COMPACT_ATOMS: atom_id res chain seq x y z
N GLU A 1 -4.44 18.62 -38.35
CA GLU A 1 -3.79 18.24 -37.08
C GLU A 1 -3.72 19.47 -36.18
N SER A 2 -4.25 19.38 -34.95
CA SER A 2 -4.10 20.46 -33.97
C SER A 2 -3.04 20.02 -32.96
N THR A 3 -1.88 20.63 -33.03
CA THR A 3 -0.76 20.40 -32.13
C THR A 3 -1.12 20.97 -30.76
N MET A 4 -1.34 20.12 -29.75
CA MET A 4 -1.54 20.58 -28.38
C MET A 4 -0.23 21.17 -27.85
N ALA A 5 -0.32 22.39 -27.33
CA ALA A 5 0.80 23.09 -26.70
C ALA A 5 1.34 22.33 -25.47
N PRO A 6 2.64 22.44 -25.16
CA PRO A 6 3.21 21.84 -23.96
C PRO A 6 2.56 22.47 -22.72
N GLN A 7 1.87 21.66 -21.91
CA GLN A 7 1.29 22.13 -20.66
C GLN A 7 2.40 22.39 -19.65
N GLU A 8 2.47 23.62 -19.12
CA GLU A 8 3.33 23.96 -17.99
C GLU A 8 2.98 23.09 -16.78
N THR A 9 3.95 22.32 -16.29
CA THR A 9 3.82 21.58 -15.04
C THR A 9 3.86 22.55 -13.87
N VAL A 10 2.70 22.99 -13.40
CA VAL A 10 2.58 23.76 -12.16
C VAL A 10 3.01 22.86 -11.00
N SER A 11 4.10 23.24 -10.32
CA SER A 11 4.57 22.57 -9.10
C SER A 11 3.59 22.89 -7.96
N VAL A 12 2.57 22.03 -7.78
CA VAL A 12 1.66 22.11 -6.64
C VAL A 12 2.38 21.57 -5.41
N LYS A 13 2.66 22.43 -4.43
CA LYS A 13 3.17 22.02 -3.12
C LYS A 13 2.02 21.47 -2.29
N HIS A 14 2.03 20.17 -2.02
CA HIS A 14 1.06 19.51 -1.16
C HIS A 14 1.58 19.51 0.28
N PRO A 15 0.73 19.74 1.30
CA PRO A 15 1.13 19.55 2.68
C PRO A 15 1.57 18.10 2.89
N GLY A 16 2.76 17.90 3.45
CA GLY A 16 3.29 16.57 3.68
C GLY A 16 2.45 15.79 4.68
N ILE A 17 2.39 14.46 4.52
CA ILE A 17 1.69 13.56 5.43
C ILE A 17 2.65 12.54 6.01
N ARG A 18 2.26 11.91 7.12
CA ARG A 18 3.00 10.81 7.75
C ARG A 18 2.11 9.58 7.86
N LEU A 19 2.68 8.42 7.56
CA LEU A 19 2.07 7.10 7.79
C LEU A 19 3.11 6.14 8.39
N SER A 20 2.68 4.99 8.91
CA SER A 20 3.58 3.88 9.23
C SER A 20 3.37 2.70 8.30
N VAL A 21 4.46 2.02 7.93
CA VAL A 21 4.46 0.75 7.21
C VAL A 21 5.28 -0.23 8.02
N ASN A 22 4.67 -1.32 8.46
CA ASN A 22 5.29 -2.36 9.30
C ASN A 22 5.97 -1.78 10.55
N GLY A 23 5.28 -0.85 11.23
CA GLY A 23 5.78 -0.17 12.43
C GLY A 23 6.82 0.93 12.20
N LYS A 24 7.32 1.12 10.97
CA LYS A 24 8.26 2.22 10.63
C LYS A 24 7.53 3.41 10.02
N TYR A 25 7.82 4.61 10.51
CA TYR A 25 7.22 5.85 10.00
C TYR A 25 7.89 6.32 8.70
N TYR A 26 7.06 6.87 7.81
CA TYR A 26 7.46 7.48 6.55
C TYR A 26 6.79 8.84 6.39
N ASP A 27 7.60 9.85 6.04
CA ASP A 27 7.14 11.18 5.66
C ASP A 27 6.99 11.25 4.15
N VAL A 28 5.81 11.66 3.68
CA VAL A 28 5.48 11.83 2.26
C VAL A 28 5.45 13.32 1.97
N GLY A 29 6.52 13.83 1.36
CA GLY A 29 6.71 15.24 1.04
C GLY A 29 6.26 15.59 -0.38
N SER A 30 6.60 16.79 -0.85
CA SER A 30 6.27 17.28 -2.20
C SER A 30 7.07 16.63 -3.34
N ASP A 31 8.07 15.84 -3.00
CA ASP A 31 8.89 15.03 -3.90
C ASP A 31 8.14 13.80 -4.45
N ILE A 32 7.05 13.39 -3.79
CA ILE A 32 6.18 12.32 -4.24
C ILE A 32 5.04 12.89 -5.09
N PRO A 33 4.78 12.37 -6.31
CA PRO A 33 3.64 12.82 -7.11
C PRO A 33 2.30 12.62 -6.37
N PRO A 34 1.34 13.56 -6.46
CA PRO A 34 0.07 13.47 -5.73
C PRO A 34 -0.83 12.31 -6.17
N TRP A 35 -0.65 11.82 -7.39
CA TRP A 35 -1.34 10.65 -7.92
C TRP A 35 -0.66 9.31 -7.56
N THR A 36 0.42 9.33 -6.76
CA THR A 36 1.10 8.11 -6.32
C THR A 36 0.14 7.23 -5.53
N THR A 37 -0.14 6.03 -6.04
CA THR A 37 -0.96 5.05 -5.33
C THR A 37 -0.18 4.46 -4.16
N LEU A 38 -0.89 3.94 -3.15
CA LEU A 38 -0.28 3.33 -1.97
C LEU A 38 0.56 2.10 -2.38
N VAL A 39 0.13 1.33 -3.38
CA VAL A 39 0.92 0.19 -3.89
C VAL A 39 2.22 0.63 -4.55
N ASP A 40 2.21 1.73 -5.30
CA ASP A 40 3.42 2.26 -5.93
C ASP A 40 4.36 2.83 -4.86
N PHE A 41 3.85 3.58 -3.88
CA PHE A 41 4.63 4.07 -2.75
C PHE A 41 5.33 2.94 -1.98
N ILE A 42 4.60 1.89 -1.60
CA ILE A 42 5.15 0.75 -0.85
C ILE A 42 6.26 0.03 -1.62
N ARG A 43 6.09 -0.12 -2.94
CA ARG A 43 7.04 -0.87 -3.76
C ARG A 43 8.26 -0.04 -4.17
N GLU A 44 8.05 1.23 -4.51
CA GLU A 44 9.07 2.08 -5.13
C GLU A 44 9.80 2.96 -4.12
N GLN A 45 9.12 3.42 -3.07
CA GLN A 45 9.69 4.32 -2.06
C GLN A 45 10.07 3.55 -0.79
N VAL A 46 9.21 2.61 -0.35
CA VAL A 46 9.46 1.81 0.86
C VAL A 46 10.26 0.54 0.56
N HIS A 47 10.31 0.12 -0.71
CA HIS A 47 11.02 -1.07 -1.19
C HIS A 47 10.53 -2.39 -0.57
N LEU A 48 9.20 -2.52 -0.40
CA LEU A 48 8.53 -3.74 0.03
C LEU A 48 7.76 -4.35 -1.16
N PRO A 49 8.36 -5.31 -1.90
CA PRO A 49 7.83 -5.80 -3.17
C PRO A 49 6.82 -6.95 -3.01
N GLY A 50 6.51 -7.36 -1.79
CA GLY A 50 5.60 -8.47 -1.46
C GLY A 50 4.19 -8.18 -1.96
N THR A 51 3.63 -7.02 -1.63
CA THR A 51 2.37 -6.55 -2.19
C THR A 51 2.49 -6.35 -3.69
N LYS A 52 1.59 -6.97 -4.46
CA LYS A 52 1.64 -6.95 -5.92
C LYS A 52 0.68 -5.93 -6.51
N TYR A 53 0.84 -5.65 -7.81
CA TYR A 53 -0.16 -4.94 -8.60
C TYR A 53 -0.42 -5.73 -9.89
N LEU A 54 -1.65 -5.67 -10.40
CA LEU A 54 -2.01 -6.28 -11.69
C LEU A 54 -3.07 -5.44 -12.40
N CYS A 55 -4.34 -5.56 -11.99
CA CYS A 55 -5.45 -4.90 -12.68
C CYS A 55 -5.48 -3.36 -12.48
N ARG A 56 -4.95 -2.85 -11.35
CA ARG A 56 -5.00 -1.43 -10.95
C ARG A 56 -6.40 -0.80 -10.89
N GLU A 57 -7.45 -1.61 -10.86
CA GLU A 57 -8.86 -1.20 -10.81
C GLU A 57 -9.62 -1.84 -9.61
N GLY A 58 -8.90 -2.46 -8.68
CA GLY A 58 -9.47 -3.05 -7.46
C GLY A 58 -10.07 -4.47 -7.61
N GLY A 59 -10.18 -5.00 -8.83
CA GLY A 59 -10.82 -6.30 -9.10
C GLY A 59 -10.04 -7.54 -8.62
N CYS A 60 -8.73 -7.62 -8.89
CA CYS A 60 -7.96 -8.85 -8.67
C CYS A 60 -7.48 -9.09 -7.23
N GLY A 61 -7.41 -8.05 -6.40
CA GLY A 61 -7.03 -8.16 -4.99
C GLY A 61 -5.56 -8.45 -4.67
N VAL A 62 -4.66 -8.61 -5.63
CA VAL A 62 -3.22 -8.88 -5.35
C VAL A 62 -2.47 -7.72 -4.68
N CYS A 63 -3.11 -6.56 -4.56
CA CYS A 63 -2.62 -5.36 -3.87
C CYS A 63 -3.27 -5.17 -2.49
N THR A 64 -3.80 -6.23 -1.89
CA THR A 64 -4.49 -6.15 -0.60
C THR A 64 -3.48 -5.93 0.51
N LEU A 65 -3.82 -5.05 1.44
CA LEU A 65 -3.07 -4.74 2.64
C LEU A 65 -4.02 -4.65 3.83
N VAL A 66 -3.47 -4.79 5.03
CA VAL A 66 -4.17 -4.46 6.27
C VAL A 66 -3.79 -3.04 6.66
N ALA A 67 -4.78 -2.23 7.02
CA ALA A 67 -4.58 -0.87 7.50
C ALA A 67 -5.38 -0.63 8.77
N THR A 68 -4.72 -0.16 9.82
CA THR A 68 -5.38 0.45 10.96
C THR A 68 -5.49 1.95 10.71
N ILE A 69 -6.72 2.45 10.70
CA ILE A 69 -7.05 3.84 10.31
C ILE A 69 -7.84 4.53 11.44
N PRO A 70 -7.82 5.87 11.52
CA PRO A 70 -8.71 6.61 12.41
C PRO A 70 -10.17 6.23 12.17
N ASP A 71 -10.90 5.92 13.22
CA ASP A 71 -12.33 5.66 13.13
C ASP A 71 -13.11 6.97 13.32
N LEU A 72 -13.86 7.37 12.30
CA LEU A 72 -14.62 8.63 12.33
C LEU A 72 -15.90 8.52 13.16
N GLU A 73 -16.33 7.29 13.49
CA GLU A 73 -17.54 7.03 14.27
C GLU A 73 -17.27 6.96 15.79
N SER A 74 -15.99 6.85 16.19
CA SER A 74 -15.57 6.71 17.58
C SER A 74 -14.52 7.76 17.92
N GLU A 75 -14.77 8.58 18.94
CA GLU A 75 -13.83 9.62 19.35
C GLU A 75 -12.51 9.01 19.84
N GLY A 76 -11.42 9.26 19.12
CA GLY A 76 -10.11 8.67 19.38
C GLY A 76 -9.99 7.19 19.01
N GLY A 77 -10.99 6.61 18.37
CA GLY A 77 -11.01 5.22 17.95
C GLY A 77 -10.14 4.97 16.71
N THR A 78 -9.75 3.70 16.54
CA THR A 78 -9.13 3.20 15.32
C THR A 78 -9.84 1.94 14.86
N LYS A 79 -9.91 1.71 13.56
CA LYS A 79 -10.41 0.45 13.00
C LYS A 79 -9.41 -0.18 12.05
N THR A 80 -9.34 -1.50 12.06
CA THR A 80 -8.51 -2.29 11.15
C THR A 80 -9.36 -2.76 9.97
N ILE A 81 -8.93 -2.44 8.76
CA ILE A 81 -9.62 -2.74 7.51
C ILE A 81 -8.66 -3.37 6.50
N SER A 82 -9.22 -4.11 5.54
CA SER A 82 -8.51 -4.52 4.33
C SER A 82 -8.64 -3.42 3.27
N VAL A 83 -7.54 -3.05 2.63
CA VAL A 83 -7.48 -1.98 1.64
C VAL A 83 -6.93 -2.49 0.31
N ARG A 84 -7.52 -2.05 -0.80
CA ARG A 84 -6.94 -2.21 -2.14
C ARG A 84 -5.93 -1.10 -2.39
N ALA A 85 -4.65 -1.37 -2.20
CA ALA A 85 -3.60 -0.34 -2.25
C ALA A 85 -3.47 0.36 -3.61
N CYS A 86 -3.91 -0.26 -4.71
CA CYS A 86 -3.95 0.38 -6.02
C CYS A 86 -5.06 1.43 -6.19
N GLN A 87 -6.04 1.49 -5.28
CA GLN A 87 -7.16 2.44 -5.30
C GLN A 87 -7.02 3.54 -4.23
N SER A 88 -6.01 3.45 -3.37
CA SER A 88 -5.73 4.47 -2.36
C SER A 88 -4.55 5.31 -2.82
N LEU A 89 -4.70 6.63 -2.80
CA LEU A 89 -3.57 7.54 -2.96
C LEU A 89 -2.80 7.62 -1.64
N VAL A 90 -1.47 7.65 -1.71
CA VAL A 90 -0.64 7.69 -0.49
C VAL A 90 -0.94 8.92 0.38
N TYR A 91 -1.29 10.04 -0.23
CA TYR A 91 -1.66 11.26 0.48
C TYR A 91 -2.95 11.14 1.31
N ASN A 92 -3.82 10.17 1.00
CA ASN A 92 -5.02 9.89 1.79
C ASN A 92 -4.74 9.02 3.02
N CYS A 93 -3.52 8.51 3.16
CA CYS A 93 -3.12 7.59 4.22
C CYS A 93 -2.49 8.32 5.43
N ALA A 94 -2.75 9.62 5.59
CA ALA A 94 -2.27 10.38 6.74
C ALA A 94 -2.72 9.73 8.06
N GLY A 95 -1.75 9.39 8.92
CA GLY A 95 -2.00 8.74 10.21
C GLY A 95 -2.38 7.25 10.12
N TRP A 96 -2.36 6.64 8.93
CA TRP A 96 -2.64 5.21 8.79
C TRP A 96 -1.44 4.37 9.24
N SER A 97 -1.71 3.20 9.82
CA SER A 97 -0.72 2.16 10.05
C SER A 97 -0.96 0.99 9.11
N ILE A 98 -0.04 0.79 8.18
CA ILE A 98 -0.09 -0.23 7.13
C ILE A 98 0.72 -1.46 7.56
N GLU A 99 0.14 -2.64 7.36
CA GLU A 99 0.82 -3.92 7.50
C GLU A 99 0.83 -4.65 6.15
N THR A 100 2.03 -5.00 5.70
CA THR A 100 2.27 -5.72 4.44
C THR A 100 2.63 -7.19 4.72
N ILE A 101 2.64 -8.02 3.68
CA ILE A 101 2.97 -9.45 3.78
C ILE A 101 4.35 -9.69 4.42
N GLU A 102 5.31 -8.80 4.21
CA GLU A 102 6.66 -8.92 4.76
C GLU A 102 6.70 -8.87 6.29
N ASN A 103 5.71 -8.24 6.92
CA ASN A 103 5.57 -8.19 8.38
C ASN A 103 4.83 -9.39 8.95
N LEU A 104 3.95 -10.02 8.15
CA LEU A 104 3.19 -11.18 8.58
C LEU A 104 4.13 -12.37 8.88
N GLY A 105 5.07 -12.61 7.97
CA GLY A 105 6.12 -13.62 8.14
C GLY A 105 7.10 -13.58 6.98
N ASN A 106 8.30 -14.10 7.22
CA ASN A 106 9.34 -14.18 6.19
C ASN A 106 10.45 -15.15 6.60
N ARG A 107 11.42 -15.39 5.71
CA ARG A 107 12.57 -16.29 5.95
C ARG A 107 13.48 -15.90 7.13
N HIS A 108 13.41 -14.66 7.61
CA HIS A 108 14.27 -14.15 8.69
C HIS A 108 13.61 -14.28 10.07
N ILE A 109 12.31 -14.06 10.18
CA ILE A 109 11.56 -14.13 11.45
C ILE A 109 10.71 -15.41 11.59
N GLY A 110 10.57 -16.17 10.51
CA GLY A 110 9.70 -17.34 10.40
C GLY A 110 8.37 -17.01 9.70
N TYR A 111 7.79 -18.01 9.05
CA TYR A 111 6.50 -17.89 8.37
C TYR A 111 5.33 -18.01 9.34
N HIS A 112 4.32 -17.18 9.12
CA HIS A 112 3.05 -17.19 9.84
C HIS A 112 2.29 -18.50 9.59
N SER A 113 1.39 -18.87 10.51
CA SER A 113 0.55 -20.07 10.36
C SER A 113 -0.29 -20.04 9.09
N LEU A 114 -0.76 -18.86 8.66
CA LEU A 114 -1.48 -18.67 7.41
C LEU A 114 -0.61 -18.97 6.17
N GLU A 115 0.62 -18.49 6.14
CA GLU A 115 1.54 -18.75 5.03
C GLU A 115 1.92 -20.24 4.96
N LYS A 116 2.16 -20.86 6.13
CA LYS A 116 2.41 -22.30 6.24
C LYS A 116 1.23 -23.14 5.81
N ALA A 117 0.00 -22.73 6.13
CA ALA A 117 -1.19 -23.42 5.70
C ALA A 117 -1.38 -23.28 4.18
N LEU A 118 -1.29 -22.06 3.64
CA LEU A 118 -1.43 -21.82 2.20
C LEU A 118 -0.43 -22.64 1.39
N THR A 119 0.83 -22.69 1.82
CA THR A 119 1.87 -23.48 1.14
C THR A 119 1.75 -24.98 1.41
N GLY A 120 1.43 -25.39 2.65
CA GLY A 120 1.27 -26.78 3.05
C GLY A 120 0.09 -27.51 2.41
N PHE A 121 -0.94 -26.77 1.98
CA PHE A 121 -2.07 -27.30 1.22
C PHE A 121 -1.98 -27.03 -0.29
N TYR A 122 -0.79 -26.74 -0.82
CA TYR A 122 -0.57 -26.47 -2.25
C TYR A 122 -1.45 -25.32 -2.81
N GLY A 123 -1.81 -24.36 -1.97
CA GLY A 123 -2.63 -23.19 -2.31
C GLY A 123 -1.89 -22.12 -3.11
N THR A 124 -0.69 -22.43 -3.61
CA THR A 124 0.11 -21.52 -4.44
C THR A 124 0.75 -22.27 -5.61
N GLN A 125 0.77 -21.63 -6.78
CA GLN A 125 1.43 -22.13 -7.98
C GLN A 125 2.47 -21.12 -8.46
N CYS A 126 2.06 -20.12 -9.25
CA CYS A 126 2.95 -19.05 -9.69
C CYS A 126 3.33 -18.06 -8.57
N GLY A 127 2.57 -18.07 -7.46
CA GLY A 127 2.83 -17.24 -6.28
C GLY A 127 2.41 -15.78 -6.39
N TYR A 128 1.92 -15.29 -7.54
CA TYR A 128 1.65 -13.87 -7.71
C TYR A 128 0.44 -13.37 -6.91
N CYS A 129 -0.60 -14.20 -6.77
CA CYS A 129 -1.83 -13.87 -6.05
C CYS A 129 -1.83 -14.32 -4.58
N SER A 130 -0.72 -14.90 -4.11
CA SER A 130 -0.59 -15.45 -2.74
C SER A 130 -0.31 -14.42 -1.64
N PRO A 131 0.44 -13.32 -1.89
CA PRO A 131 0.59 -12.23 -0.92
C PRO A 131 -0.73 -11.60 -0.53
#